data_AF-A0A842QQG3-F1
#
_entry.id   AF-A0A842QQG3-F1
#
_cell.length_a   1.000
_cell.length_b   1.000
_cell.length_c   1.000
_cell.angle_alpha   90.00
_cell.angle_beta   90.00
_cell.angle_gamma   90.00
#
_symmetry.space_group_name_H-M   'P 1'
#
loop_
_entity.id
_entity.type
_entity.pdbx_description
1 polymer ?
#
loop_
_entity_poly.entity_id
_entity_poly.type
_entity_poly.pdbx_seq_one_letter_code
_entity_poly.pdbx_strand_id
1 'polypeptide(L)'
;MNAKKLVILTLLMLTTTQTIYVSLCGHPNKLTSAWLTNSVYIDGDVTDSKEWIDANSMELKIGTNYGRSPPFLETEIWAKNDMTHLYLLYRIKYPFTEYDLDDKAFIYYLIPDTNGGYIVSDKSVVAQLGATEDLFNYTGSYWQNDLPGGENNVEGRGHYDGLFYWFEIKKPLNSGDTRDWLFEHEESYGYANSPIDISDHLCEGLIDDSKGYSIQTFIQIKIAKSTLTNHIAVGGELVNTSKREILKQFIYKILIYLVTLITCIVVIKKLL
;
A
#
# COMPACT_ATOMS: atom_id res chain seq x y z
N MET A 1 34.42 33.97 3.01
CA MET A 1 33.15 33.81 3.76
C MET A 1 33.49 33.54 5.22
N ASN A 2 32.92 34.26 6.20
CA ASN A 2 33.27 34.01 7.61
C ASN A 2 32.65 32.67 8.10
N ALA A 3 33.23 32.09 9.14
CA ALA A 3 32.83 30.77 9.65
C ALA A 3 31.33 30.68 9.99
N LYS A 4 30.71 31.78 10.47
CA LYS A 4 29.27 31.83 10.76
C LYS A 4 28.42 31.69 9.50
N LYS A 5 28.78 32.39 8.41
CA LYS A 5 28.08 32.28 7.11
C LYS A 5 28.22 30.87 6.51
N LEU A 6 29.37 30.22 6.69
CA LEU A 6 29.59 28.83 6.24
C LEU A 6 28.70 27.84 6.99
N VAL A 7 28.64 27.93 8.33
CA VAL A 7 27.81 27.04 9.15
C VAL A 7 26.31 27.19 8.83
N ILE A 8 25.83 28.43 8.67
CA ILE A 8 24.43 28.68 8.30
C ILE A 8 24.12 28.09 6.93
N LEU A 9 25.01 28.26 5.94
CA LEU A 9 24.82 27.70 4.61
C LEU A 9 24.80 26.16 4.64
N THR A 10 25.69 25.52 5.40
CA THR A 10 25.71 24.06 5.54
C THR A 10 24.43 23.54 6.19
N LEU A 11 23.93 24.19 7.25
CA LEU A 11 22.65 23.81 7.87
C LEU A 11 21.46 24.02 6.93
N LEU A 12 21.48 25.09 6.13
CA LEU A 12 20.43 25.34 5.13
C LEU A 12 20.47 24.29 4.01
N MET A 13 21.66 23.92 3.54
CA MET A 13 21.84 22.86 2.55
C MET A 13 21.40 21.52 3.13
N LEU A 14 21.75 21.20 4.38
CA LEU A 14 21.35 19.95 5.03
C LEU A 14 19.84 19.86 5.21
N THR A 15 19.21 20.93 5.73
CA THR A 15 17.75 21.00 5.90
C THR A 15 17.02 20.96 4.57
N THR A 16 17.51 21.64 3.53
CA THR A 16 16.90 21.55 2.19
C THR A 16 17.08 20.16 1.58
N THR A 17 18.24 19.51 1.69
CA THR A 17 18.39 18.11 1.27
C THR A 17 17.49 17.16 2.06
N GLN A 18 17.30 17.40 3.36
CA GLN A 18 16.43 16.57 4.20
C GLN A 18 14.95 16.76 3.81
N THR A 19 14.49 17.99 3.57
CA THR A 19 13.12 18.28 3.11
C THR A 19 12.88 17.73 1.70
N ILE A 20 13.87 17.82 0.80
CA ILE A 20 13.80 17.21 -0.54
C ILE A 20 13.74 15.68 -0.42
N TYR A 21 14.55 15.07 0.45
CA TYR A 21 14.54 13.62 0.70
C TYR A 21 13.22 13.13 1.31
N VAL A 22 12.60 13.90 2.21
CA VAL A 22 11.28 13.61 2.78
C VAL A 22 10.17 13.79 1.73
N SER A 23 10.28 14.77 0.82
CA SER A 23 9.35 14.94 -0.29
C SER A 23 9.54 13.92 -1.44
N LEU A 24 10.71 13.28 -1.52
CA LEU A 24 11.05 12.18 -2.44
C LEU A 24 10.83 10.79 -1.84
N CYS A 25 10.43 10.70 -0.57
CA CYS A 25 9.71 9.53 -0.08
C CYS A 25 8.38 9.51 -0.83
N GLY A 26 8.42 8.93 -2.04
CA GLY A 26 7.41 9.06 -3.06
C GLY A 26 6.03 8.69 -2.55
N HIS A 27 5.00 9.32 -3.14
CA HIS A 27 3.65 8.79 -3.05
C HIS A 27 3.71 7.29 -3.38
N PRO A 28 2.98 6.45 -2.64
CA PRO A 28 3.03 5.02 -2.87
C PRO A 28 2.65 4.71 -4.31
N ASN A 29 3.23 3.64 -4.84
CA ASN A 29 2.89 3.19 -6.18
C ASN A 29 1.40 2.81 -6.21
N LYS A 30 0.67 3.32 -7.20
CA LYS A 30 -0.77 3.17 -7.30
C LYS A 30 -1.14 2.02 -8.23
N LEU A 31 -1.75 0.99 -7.68
CA LEU A 31 -2.37 -0.10 -8.42
C LEU A 31 -3.89 0.10 -8.47
N THR A 32 -4.50 -0.06 -9.64
CA THR A 32 -5.96 -0.12 -9.75
C THR A 32 -6.34 -1.56 -10.02
N SER A 33 -7.14 -2.18 -9.16
CA SER A 33 -7.60 -3.55 -9.40
C SER A 33 -8.40 -3.61 -10.70
N ALA A 34 -8.34 -4.72 -11.42
CA ALA A 34 -9.25 -4.96 -12.54
C ALA A 34 -10.56 -5.58 -12.05
N TRP A 35 -11.61 -5.48 -12.86
CA TRP A 35 -12.81 -6.27 -12.65
C TRP A 35 -12.53 -7.73 -13.03
N LEU A 36 -12.93 -8.69 -12.19
CA LEU A 36 -12.73 -10.12 -12.43
C LEU A 36 -13.59 -10.58 -13.62
N THR A 37 -12.98 -10.70 -14.81
CA THR A 37 -13.66 -11.26 -15.99
C THR A 37 -13.35 -12.73 -16.22
N ASN A 38 -12.11 -13.13 -15.94
CA ASN A 38 -11.68 -14.53 -15.88
C ASN A 38 -11.58 -14.96 -14.42
N SER A 39 -12.10 -16.14 -14.09
CA SER A 39 -11.97 -16.72 -12.75
C SER A 39 -10.50 -16.89 -12.36
N VAL A 40 -10.22 -16.66 -11.08
CA VAL A 40 -8.92 -16.91 -10.45
C VAL A 40 -9.03 -18.17 -9.59
N TYR A 41 -8.09 -19.10 -9.74
CA TYR A 41 -7.91 -20.29 -8.94
C TYR A 41 -6.80 -20.01 -7.94
N ILE A 42 -7.12 -20.02 -6.64
CA ILE A 42 -6.12 -19.80 -5.59
C ILE A 42 -5.26 -21.06 -5.42
N ASP A 43 -4.29 -21.24 -6.29
CA ASP A 43 -3.40 -22.41 -6.33
C ASP A 43 -1.92 -22.06 -6.19
N GLY A 44 -1.59 -20.76 -6.18
CA GLY A 44 -0.27 -20.20 -5.96
C GLY A 44 0.57 -20.10 -7.23
N ASP A 45 -0.01 -20.33 -8.41
CA ASP A 45 0.66 -20.25 -9.71
C ASP A 45 -0.24 -19.52 -10.73
N VAL A 46 0.30 -19.19 -11.90
CA VAL A 46 -0.51 -18.73 -13.03
C VAL A 46 -0.81 -19.95 -13.90
N THR A 47 -1.78 -20.76 -13.48
CA THR A 47 -2.05 -22.06 -14.12
C THR A 47 -2.76 -21.93 -15.46
N ASP A 48 -3.57 -20.89 -15.66
CA ASP A 48 -4.08 -20.49 -16.97
C ASP A 48 -3.50 -19.13 -17.36
N SER A 49 -2.88 -19.05 -18.54
CA SER A 49 -2.43 -17.79 -19.16
C SER A 49 -3.49 -16.68 -19.23
N LYS A 50 -4.78 -17.03 -19.19
CA LYS A 50 -5.92 -16.10 -19.20
C LYS A 50 -6.32 -15.62 -17.81
N GLU A 51 -5.89 -16.31 -16.78
CA GLU A 51 -6.33 -16.08 -15.40
C GLU A 51 -6.04 -14.65 -14.94
N TRP A 52 -4.86 -14.13 -15.24
CA TRP A 52 -4.42 -12.80 -14.81
C TRP A 52 -4.25 -11.81 -15.96
N ILE A 53 -4.61 -12.19 -17.20
CA ILE A 53 -4.35 -11.40 -18.42
C ILE A 53 -5.07 -10.04 -18.46
N ASP A 54 -6.22 -9.94 -17.80
CA ASP A 54 -7.05 -8.74 -17.67
C ASP A 54 -6.74 -7.94 -16.40
N ALA A 55 -5.82 -8.42 -15.55
CA ALA A 55 -5.39 -7.68 -14.36
C ALA A 55 -4.42 -6.56 -14.74
N ASN A 56 -4.54 -5.42 -14.05
CA ASN A 56 -3.45 -4.45 -14.06
C ASN A 56 -2.33 -4.97 -13.17
N SER A 57 -1.10 -4.74 -13.59
CA SER A 57 0.10 -5.05 -12.81
C SER A 57 0.89 -3.80 -12.45
N MET A 58 1.78 -3.95 -11.48
CA MET A 58 2.69 -2.90 -11.05
C MET A 58 4.00 -3.51 -10.60
N GLU A 59 5.10 -3.01 -11.16
CA GLU A 59 6.45 -3.34 -10.71
C GLU A 59 6.82 -2.53 -9.46
N LEU A 60 7.44 -3.21 -8.51
CA LEU A 60 7.82 -2.72 -7.21
C LEU A 60 9.23 -3.17 -6.87
N LYS A 61 9.83 -2.41 -5.96
CA LYS A 61 11.06 -2.80 -5.28
C LYS A 61 10.78 -2.82 -3.79
N ILE A 62 10.54 -4.00 -3.24
CA ILE A 62 10.32 -4.16 -1.80
C ILE A 62 11.66 -4.17 -1.08
N GLY A 63 11.70 -3.67 0.15
CA GLY A 63 12.91 -3.56 0.95
C GLY A 63 12.62 -3.58 2.45
N THR A 64 13.65 -3.72 3.27
CA THR A 64 13.48 -3.49 4.72
C THR A 64 13.14 -2.02 4.97
N ASN A 65 12.59 -1.71 6.15
CA ASN A 65 12.15 -0.36 6.50
C ASN A 65 11.21 0.25 5.43
N TYR A 66 10.21 -0.52 4.99
CA TYR A 66 9.21 -0.07 4.00
C TYR A 66 9.82 0.34 2.66
N GLY A 67 10.72 -0.48 2.11
CA GLY A 67 11.33 -0.22 0.80
C GLY A 67 12.47 0.79 0.83
N ARG A 68 12.97 1.17 2.02
CA ARG A 68 14.00 2.20 2.18
C ARG A 68 15.40 1.66 2.42
N SER A 69 15.50 0.39 2.79
CA SER A 69 16.74 -0.25 3.18
C SER A 69 16.88 -1.63 2.52
N PRO A 70 18.11 -2.10 2.25
CA PRO A 70 18.36 -3.43 1.71
C PRO A 70 18.05 -4.56 2.73
N PRO A 71 17.95 -5.83 2.30
CA PRO A 71 17.95 -6.27 0.90
C PRO A 71 16.74 -5.73 0.14
N PHE A 72 16.88 -5.62 -1.18
CA PHE A 72 15.79 -5.21 -2.05
C PHE A 72 15.45 -6.34 -3.01
N LEU A 73 14.16 -6.62 -3.16
CA LEU A 73 13.66 -7.63 -4.09
C LEU A 73 12.84 -6.98 -5.19
N GLU A 74 13.02 -7.48 -6.41
CA GLU A 74 12.17 -7.14 -7.55
C GLU A 74 10.84 -7.87 -7.39
N THR A 75 9.75 -7.11 -7.37
CA THR A 75 8.40 -7.64 -7.17
C THR A 75 7.48 -7.11 -8.26
N GLU A 76 6.61 -7.96 -8.79
CA GLU A 76 5.45 -7.52 -9.58
C GLU A 76 4.19 -7.97 -8.85
N ILE A 77 3.20 -7.08 -8.78
CA ILE A 77 1.91 -7.38 -8.18
C ILE A 77 0.78 -7.17 -9.20
N TRP A 78 -0.26 -7.99 -9.12
CA TRP A 78 -1.51 -7.82 -9.86
C TRP A 78 -2.67 -7.74 -8.88
N ALA A 79 -3.73 -7.03 -9.27
CA ALA A 79 -4.95 -6.98 -8.48
C ALA A 79 -6.21 -7.13 -9.34
N LYS A 80 -7.18 -7.89 -8.81
CA LYS A 80 -8.54 -8.00 -9.34
C LYS A 80 -9.57 -7.91 -8.23
N ASN A 81 -10.82 -7.64 -8.58
CA ASN A 81 -11.94 -7.70 -7.65
C ASN A 81 -13.24 -8.16 -8.32
N ASP A 82 -14.15 -8.75 -7.55
CA ASP A 82 -15.45 -9.26 -8.02
C ASP A 82 -16.67 -8.65 -7.30
N MET A 83 -16.52 -7.44 -6.75
CA MET A 83 -17.41 -6.77 -5.77
C MET A 83 -17.34 -7.29 -4.35
N THR A 84 -16.96 -8.55 -4.13
CA THR A 84 -17.00 -9.17 -2.79
C THR A 84 -15.62 -9.44 -2.25
N HIS A 85 -14.66 -9.75 -3.13
CA HIS A 85 -13.30 -10.10 -2.78
C HIS A 85 -12.30 -9.25 -3.58
N LEU A 86 -11.17 -8.99 -2.95
CA LEU A 86 -9.93 -8.57 -3.57
C LEU A 86 -9.08 -9.82 -3.82
N TYR A 87 -8.54 -9.91 -5.02
CA TYR A 87 -7.58 -10.94 -5.43
C TYR A 87 -6.25 -10.25 -5.73
N LEU A 88 -5.17 -10.78 -5.17
CA LEU A 88 -3.82 -10.30 -5.37
C LEU A 88 -2.94 -11.46 -5.84
N LEU A 89 -2.08 -11.20 -6.81
CA LEU A 89 -1.00 -12.09 -7.20
C LEU A 89 0.32 -11.36 -6.98
N TYR A 90 1.25 -12.00 -6.28
CA TYR A 90 2.60 -11.50 -6.08
C TYR A 90 3.59 -12.40 -6.82
N ARG A 91 4.50 -11.79 -7.57
CA ARG A 91 5.69 -12.44 -8.13
C ARG A 91 6.91 -11.75 -7.56
N ILE A 92 7.61 -12.40 -6.64
CA ILE A 92 8.76 -11.83 -5.92
C ILE A 92 10.01 -12.60 -6.31
N LYS A 93 10.98 -11.90 -6.92
CA LYS A 93 12.26 -12.53 -7.30
C LYS A 93 13.04 -12.89 -6.06
N TYR A 94 13.40 -14.16 -5.93
CA TYR A 94 14.04 -14.67 -4.73
C TYR A 94 15.08 -15.74 -5.05
N PRO A 95 16.30 -15.66 -4.49
CA PRO A 95 17.37 -16.58 -4.84
C PRO A 95 17.12 -17.97 -4.29
N PHE A 96 17.29 -19.00 -5.13
CA PHE A 96 17.07 -20.40 -4.77
C PHE A 96 17.87 -20.85 -3.54
N THR A 97 19.06 -20.28 -3.34
CA THR A 97 19.93 -20.62 -2.20
C THR A 97 19.42 -20.10 -0.85
N GLU A 98 18.44 -19.19 -0.85
CA GLU A 98 17.85 -18.61 0.35
C GLU A 98 16.37 -19.00 0.50
N TYR A 99 15.83 -19.80 -0.43
CA TYR A 99 14.46 -20.30 -0.38
C TYR A 99 14.16 -21.01 0.94
N ASP A 100 13.02 -20.68 1.54
CA ASP A 100 12.45 -21.35 2.69
C ASP A 100 10.96 -21.64 2.44
N LEU A 101 10.52 -22.82 2.86
CA LEU A 101 9.13 -23.22 2.79
C LEU A 101 8.27 -22.43 3.78
N ASP A 102 8.86 -21.91 4.86
CA ASP A 102 8.13 -21.15 5.88
C ASP A 102 8.00 -19.65 5.54
N ASP A 103 8.58 -19.19 4.42
CA ASP A 103 8.41 -17.82 3.92
C ASP A 103 6.95 -17.53 3.54
N LYS A 104 6.50 -16.29 3.81
CA LYS A 104 5.08 -15.91 3.68
C LYS A 104 4.92 -14.56 3.00
N ALA A 105 3.96 -14.43 2.10
CA ALA A 105 3.48 -13.13 1.66
C ALA A 105 2.49 -12.55 2.67
N PHE A 106 2.41 -11.23 2.72
CA PHE A 106 1.37 -10.56 3.49
C PHE A 106 0.93 -9.26 2.83
N ILE A 107 -0.27 -8.83 3.22
CA ILE A 107 -0.78 -7.49 3.03
C ILE A 107 -1.40 -7.03 4.35
N TYR A 108 -1.24 -5.77 4.70
CA TYR A 108 -1.93 -5.19 5.85
C TYR A 108 -2.37 -3.76 5.58
N TYR A 109 -3.46 -3.37 6.24
CA TYR A 109 -4.01 -2.03 6.22
C TYR A 109 -4.06 -1.46 7.63
N LEU A 110 -3.56 -0.24 7.80
CA LEU A 110 -3.56 0.48 9.07
C LEU A 110 -4.14 1.88 8.89
N ILE A 111 -5.07 2.27 9.75
CA ILE A 111 -5.49 3.67 9.89
C ILE A 111 -5.10 4.15 11.30
N PRO A 112 -4.15 5.09 11.44
CA PRO A 112 -3.71 5.55 12.75
C PRO A 112 -4.82 6.29 13.50
N ASP A 113 -4.89 6.09 14.82
CA ASP A 113 -5.70 6.93 15.71
C ASP A 113 -4.90 8.16 16.16
N THR A 114 -5.58 9.30 16.20
CA THR A 114 -5.10 10.56 16.79
C THR A 114 -4.64 10.42 18.25
N ASN A 115 -5.16 9.46 19.00
CA ASN A 115 -4.76 9.21 20.40
C ASN A 115 -3.61 8.19 20.55
N GLY A 116 -3.03 7.75 19.43
CA GLY A 116 -2.09 6.65 19.37
C GLY A 116 -2.77 5.30 19.16
N GLY A 117 -2.06 4.38 18.51
CA GLY A 117 -2.64 3.12 18.05
C GLY A 117 -3.31 3.26 16.68
N TYR A 118 -4.27 2.37 16.39
CA TYR A 118 -4.91 2.26 15.10
C TYR A 118 -6.42 2.07 15.26
N ILE A 119 -7.22 2.86 14.54
CA ILE A 119 -8.68 2.67 14.48
C ILE A 119 -9.07 1.53 13.54
N VAL A 120 -8.21 1.22 12.57
CA VAL A 120 -8.31 0.04 11.70
C VAL A 120 -6.93 -0.58 11.65
N SER A 121 -6.85 -1.88 11.89
CA SER A 121 -5.63 -2.65 11.69
C SER A 121 -6.01 -4.07 11.32
N ASP A 122 -5.68 -4.45 10.10
CA ASP A 122 -6.03 -5.73 9.50
C ASP A 122 -4.83 -6.21 8.69
N LYS A 123 -4.50 -7.50 8.78
CA LYS A 123 -3.37 -8.14 8.13
C LYS A 123 -3.73 -9.56 7.70
N SER A 124 -3.47 -9.84 6.43
CA SER A 124 -3.55 -11.17 5.85
C SER A 124 -2.15 -11.71 5.60
N VAL A 125 -1.96 -12.98 5.92
CA VAL A 125 -0.71 -13.71 5.65
C VAL A 125 -1.01 -14.98 4.90
N VAL A 126 -0.19 -15.29 3.90
CA VAL A 126 -0.26 -16.51 3.11
C VAL A 126 1.12 -17.13 3.03
N ALA A 127 1.26 -18.33 3.57
CA ALA A 127 2.49 -19.11 3.48
C ALA A 127 2.57 -19.90 2.17
N GLN A 128 3.75 -20.42 1.88
CA GLN A 128 3.88 -21.49 0.88
C GLN A 128 2.93 -22.65 1.23
N LEU A 129 2.40 -23.32 0.20
CA LEU A 129 1.43 -24.43 0.33
C LEU A 129 0.05 -24.07 0.91
N GLY A 130 -0.20 -22.81 1.27
CA GLY A 130 -1.55 -22.29 1.52
C GLY A 130 -2.02 -22.26 2.96
N ALA A 131 -1.12 -22.28 3.94
CA ALA A 131 -1.49 -21.87 5.30
C ALA A 131 -1.79 -20.36 5.31
N THR A 132 -2.92 -19.96 5.89
CA THR A 132 -3.35 -18.55 5.95
C THR A 132 -3.52 -18.08 7.39
N GLU A 133 -3.22 -16.81 7.63
CA GLU A 133 -3.47 -16.14 8.92
C GLU A 133 -4.25 -14.85 8.64
N ASP A 134 -5.31 -14.63 9.42
CA ASP A 134 -6.09 -13.40 9.43
C ASP A 134 -5.95 -12.74 10.78
N LEU A 135 -5.42 -11.53 10.77
CA LEU A 135 -4.87 -10.86 11.94
C LEU A 135 -5.41 -9.44 12.06
N PHE A 136 -5.68 -9.02 13.29
CA PHE A 136 -6.21 -7.69 13.57
C PHE A 136 -5.56 -7.06 14.81
N ASN A 137 -6.04 -5.87 15.19
CA ASN A 137 -5.69 -5.14 16.41
C ASN A 137 -4.17 -4.99 16.66
N TYR A 138 -3.48 -4.38 15.70
CA TYR A 138 -2.04 -4.14 15.78
C TYR A 138 -1.69 -3.15 16.90
N THR A 139 -0.80 -3.54 17.79
CA THR A 139 -0.37 -2.71 18.94
C THR A 139 0.98 -2.00 18.73
N GLY A 140 1.48 -1.98 17.49
CA GLY A 140 2.80 -1.43 17.15
C GLY A 140 3.95 -2.44 17.22
N SER A 141 3.70 -3.65 17.75
CA SER A 141 4.66 -4.76 17.75
C SER A 141 4.02 -6.14 17.68
N TYR A 142 2.71 -6.23 17.93
CA TYR A 142 1.99 -7.48 18.04
C TYR A 142 0.67 -7.40 17.29
N TRP A 143 0.33 -8.49 16.60
CA TRP A 143 -0.92 -8.72 15.90
C TRP A 143 -1.72 -9.80 16.64
N GLN A 144 -3.04 -9.65 16.71
CA GLN A 144 -3.95 -10.65 17.28
C GLN A 144 -4.50 -11.53 16.17
N ASN A 145 -4.61 -12.83 16.41
CA ASN A 145 -5.40 -13.71 15.56
C ASN A 145 -6.86 -13.32 15.66
N ASP A 146 -7.54 -13.29 14.52
CA ASP A 146 -8.97 -12.93 14.50
C ASP A 146 -9.86 -14.01 15.18
N LEU A 147 -9.34 -15.22 15.31
CA LEU A 147 -9.95 -16.28 16.11
C LEU A 147 -9.49 -16.26 17.59
N PRO A 148 -10.39 -16.44 18.57
CA PRO A 148 -11.85 -16.56 18.44
C PRO A 148 -12.58 -15.20 18.38
N GLY A 149 -13.74 -15.17 17.73
CA GLY A 149 -14.71 -14.06 17.76
C GLY A 149 -14.82 -13.25 16.47
N GLY A 150 -13.90 -13.46 15.52
CA GLY A 150 -14.04 -13.15 14.10
C GLY A 150 -13.91 -14.45 13.30
N GLU A 151 -13.43 -14.35 12.05
CA GLU A 151 -13.27 -15.48 11.13
C GLU A 151 -11.98 -15.32 10.31
N ASN A 152 -11.17 -16.37 10.20
CA ASN A 152 -10.11 -16.37 9.18
C ASN A 152 -10.75 -16.53 7.80
N ASN A 153 -10.94 -15.40 7.11
CA ASN A 153 -11.59 -15.32 5.81
C ASN A 153 -10.60 -15.11 4.66
N VAL A 154 -9.30 -15.27 4.94
CA VAL A 154 -8.22 -15.24 3.95
C VAL A 154 -8.07 -16.61 3.31
N GLU A 155 -8.21 -16.64 2.00
CA GLU A 155 -7.79 -17.76 1.17
C GLU A 155 -6.47 -17.39 0.47
N GLY A 156 -5.55 -18.34 0.36
CA GLY A 156 -4.28 -18.07 -0.30
C GLY A 156 -3.43 -19.30 -0.50
N ARG A 157 -2.49 -19.18 -1.44
CA ARG A 157 -1.46 -20.20 -1.65
C ARG A 157 -0.18 -19.59 -2.19
N GLY A 158 0.95 -20.09 -1.68
CA GLY A 158 2.27 -19.78 -2.19
C GLY A 158 2.93 -20.97 -2.89
N HIS A 159 3.74 -20.66 -3.89
CA HIS A 159 4.60 -21.58 -4.63
C HIS A 159 5.95 -20.91 -4.93
N TYR A 160 6.99 -21.71 -5.15
CA TYR A 160 8.30 -21.24 -5.60
C TYR A 160 8.74 -22.02 -6.84
N ASP A 161 8.99 -21.32 -7.94
CA ASP A 161 9.32 -21.95 -9.24
C ASP A 161 10.83 -22.15 -9.48
N GLY A 162 11.66 -21.79 -8.50
CA GLY A 162 13.13 -21.81 -8.60
C GLY A 162 13.76 -20.45 -8.93
N LEU A 163 12.95 -19.42 -9.23
CA LEU A 163 13.40 -18.04 -9.45
C LEU A 163 12.52 -17.01 -8.75
N PHE A 164 11.23 -17.25 -8.67
CA PHE A 164 10.24 -16.38 -8.06
C PHE A 164 9.43 -17.12 -7.02
N TYR A 165 9.17 -16.44 -5.91
CA TYR A 165 7.99 -16.73 -5.12
C TYR A 165 6.77 -16.21 -5.84
N TRP A 166 5.76 -17.06 -5.91
CA TRP A 166 4.42 -16.76 -6.35
C TRP A 166 3.49 -16.89 -5.15
N PHE A 167 2.62 -15.90 -4.95
CA PHE A 167 1.59 -15.95 -3.93
C PHE A 167 0.29 -15.40 -4.47
N GLU A 168 -0.79 -16.12 -4.24
CA GLU A 168 -2.15 -15.64 -4.46
C GLU A 168 -2.84 -15.42 -3.13
N ILE A 169 -3.52 -14.27 -3.01
CA ILE A 169 -4.28 -13.87 -1.83
C ILE A 169 -5.67 -13.47 -2.27
N LYS A 170 -6.69 -14.08 -1.69
CA LYS A 170 -8.09 -13.70 -1.82
C LYS A 170 -8.61 -13.32 -0.43
N LYS A 171 -9.05 -12.08 -0.27
CA LYS A 171 -9.66 -11.57 0.96
C LYS A 171 -10.95 -10.81 0.64
N PRO A 172 -12.02 -10.96 1.45
CA PRO A 172 -13.19 -10.11 1.34
C PRO A 172 -12.82 -8.61 1.33
N LEU A 173 -13.51 -7.83 0.50
CA LEU A 173 -13.43 -6.36 0.59
C LEU A 173 -14.06 -5.84 1.89
N ASN A 174 -14.97 -6.61 2.46
CA ASN A 174 -15.62 -6.38 3.75
C ASN A 174 -16.05 -7.73 4.32
N SER A 175 -15.54 -8.11 5.49
CA SER A 175 -15.95 -9.34 6.16
C SER A 175 -17.22 -9.19 7.01
N GLY A 176 -17.59 -7.95 7.36
CA GLY A 176 -18.78 -7.63 8.15
C GLY A 176 -18.65 -7.85 9.65
N ASP A 177 -17.47 -8.23 10.16
CA ASP A 177 -17.25 -8.54 11.58
C ASP A 177 -16.67 -7.38 12.41
N THR A 178 -16.45 -6.23 11.77
CA THR A 178 -15.89 -4.97 12.32
C THR A 178 -14.40 -5.02 12.70
N ARG A 179 -13.69 -6.09 12.36
CA ARG A 179 -12.26 -6.27 12.67
C ARG A 179 -11.38 -6.12 11.44
N ASP A 180 -11.90 -6.48 10.29
CA ASP A 180 -11.23 -6.32 9.00
C ASP A 180 -11.40 -4.93 8.41
N TRP A 181 -10.64 -4.69 7.34
CA TRP A 181 -10.84 -3.52 6.50
C TRP A 181 -12.25 -3.45 5.90
N LEU A 182 -12.63 -2.23 5.50
CA LEU A 182 -13.86 -1.96 4.76
C LEU A 182 -13.49 -1.22 3.47
N PHE A 183 -13.27 -2.00 2.41
CA PHE A 183 -12.99 -1.48 1.08
C PHE A 183 -14.28 -1.39 0.26
N GLU A 184 -14.54 -0.21 -0.25
CA GLU A 184 -15.68 0.15 -1.08
C GLU A 184 -15.23 0.32 -2.53
N HIS A 185 -16.17 0.16 -3.46
CA HIS A 185 -15.90 0.31 -4.88
C HIS A 185 -15.59 1.75 -5.25
N GLU A 186 -14.73 1.91 -6.25
CA GLU A 186 -14.31 3.20 -6.82
C GLU A 186 -13.42 4.06 -5.89
N GLU A 187 -13.26 3.66 -4.63
CA GLU A 187 -12.40 4.29 -3.64
C GLU A 187 -10.92 3.86 -3.75
N SER A 188 -10.04 4.64 -3.14
CA SER A 188 -8.60 4.36 -3.06
C SER A 188 -8.16 4.25 -1.61
N TYR A 189 -7.36 3.23 -1.30
CA TYR A 189 -6.87 2.88 0.03
C TYR A 189 -5.35 2.84 0.04
N GLY A 190 -4.75 3.30 1.14
CA GLY A 190 -3.32 3.52 1.27
C GLY A 190 -2.90 4.91 0.77
N TYR A 191 -1.77 5.38 1.32
CA TYR A 191 -1.26 6.75 1.26
C TYR A 191 -1.62 7.56 0.00
N ALA A 192 -2.49 8.55 0.15
CA ALA A 192 -2.71 9.57 -0.88
C ALA A 192 -1.91 10.87 -0.64
N ASN A 193 -1.51 11.18 0.61
CA ASN A 193 -0.77 12.41 0.96
C ASN A 193 0.08 12.21 2.23
N SER A 194 1.36 12.64 2.19
CA SER A 194 2.31 12.73 3.32
C SER A 194 1.80 13.61 4.47
N PRO A 195 2.23 13.39 5.74
CA PRO A 195 3.24 12.44 6.25
C PRO A 195 2.73 11.07 6.71
N ILE A 196 3.67 10.12 6.80
CA ILE A 196 3.47 8.67 7.06
C ILE A 196 2.83 8.36 8.42
N ASP A 197 2.79 9.30 9.33
CA ASP A 197 2.23 9.13 10.68
C ASP A 197 0.75 9.54 10.79
N ILE A 198 0.14 10.13 9.76
CA ILE A 198 -1.22 10.71 9.86
C ILE A 198 -2.23 10.27 8.78
N SER A 199 -1.86 9.40 7.86
CA SER A 199 -2.75 8.85 6.83
C SER A 199 -2.82 7.33 6.96
N ASP A 200 -3.72 6.72 6.20
CA ASP A 200 -3.90 5.29 6.07
C ASP A 200 -2.75 4.62 5.29
N HIS A 201 -2.36 3.42 5.72
CA HIS A 201 -1.21 2.67 5.20
C HIS A 201 -1.74 1.39 4.62
N LEU A 202 -1.49 1.15 3.34
CA LEU A 202 -1.57 -0.18 2.77
C LEU A 202 -0.15 -0.65 2.48
N CYS A 203 0.22 -1.77 3.07
CA CYS A 203 1.57 -2.30 2.99
C CYS A 203 1.50 -3.76 2.60
N GLU A 204 2.45 -4.18 1.78
CA GLU A 204 2.59 -5.54 1.34
C GLU A 204 4.04 -5.95 1.36
N GLY A 205 4.28 -7.26 1.43
CA GLY A 205 5.63 -7.76 1.46
C GLY A 205 5.76 -9.26 1.66
N LEU A 206 6.98 -9.63 2.00
CA LEU A 206 7.44 -10.98 2.29
C LEU A 206 7.96 -11.01 3.73
N ILE A 207 7.54 -12.02 4.49
CA ILE A 207 8.19 -12.44 5.73
C ILE A 207 9.19 -13.53 5.33
N ASP A 208 10.47 -13.25 5.57
CA ASP A 208 11.55 -14.21 5.45
C ASP A 208 11.74 -14.85 6.82
N ASP A 209 11.15 -16.03 7.00
CA ASP A 209 11.08 -16.69 8.31
C ASP A 209 12.48 -17.11 8.77
N SER A 210 13.28 -17.61 7.83
CA SER A 210 14.66 -18.05 8.05
C SER A 210 15.57 -16.94 8.61
N LYS A 211 15.34 -15.68 8.21
CA LYS A 211 16.11 -14.51 8.67
C LYS A 211 15.42 -13.73 9.78
N GLY A 212 14.14 -13.97 10.03
CA GLY A 212 13.35 -13.27 11.05
C GLY A 212 13.14 -11.78 10.75
N TYR A 213 13.04 -11.39 9.47
CA TYR A 213 12.68 -10.03 9.08
C TYR A 213 11.58 -9.99 8.02
N SER A 214 11.02 -8.80 7.78
CA SER A 214 10.09 -8.56 6.68
C SER A 214 10.68 -7.59 5.66
N ILE A 215 10.43 -7.87 4.38
CA ILE A 215 10.78 -7.03 3.23
C ILE A 215 9.47 -6.53 2.63
N GLN A 216 9.25 -5.22 2.61
CA GLN A 216 7.92 -4.66 2.38
C GLN A 216 7.95 -3.29 1.72
N THR A 217 6.81 -2.82 1.24
CA THR A 217 6.64 -1.47 0.72
C THR A 217 5.21 -0.98 0.93
N PHE A 218 5.03 0.34 0.92
CA PHE A 218 3.70 0.94 0.83
C PHE A 218 3.19 0.95 -0.60
N ILE A 219 1.89 0.69 -0.76
CA ILE A 219 1.14 0.82 -2.00
C ILE A 219 -0.12 1.65 -1.78
N GLN A 220 -0.72 2.12 -2.87
CA GLN A 220 -2.10 2.57 -2.89
C GLN A 220 -2.87 1.66 -3.83
N ILE A 221 -4.01 1.14 -3.39
CA ILE A 221 -4.91 0.36 -4.24
C ILE A 221 -6.19 1.14 -4.52
N LYS A 222 -6.63 1.15 -5.78
CA LYS A 222 -7.97 1.62 -6.17
C LYS A 222 -8.84 0.42 -6.52
N ILE A 223 -10.01 0.31 -5.91
CA ILE A 223 -10.96 -0.76 -6.22
C ILE A 223 -11.75 -0.36 -7.46
N ALA A 224 -11.57 -1.07 -8.58
CA ALA A 224 -12.32 -0.74 -9.79
C ALA A 224 -13.80 -1.14 -9.69
N LYS A 225 -14.63 -0.38 -10.40
CA LYS A 225 -16.04 -0.70 -10.64
C LYS A 225 -16.15 -1.87 -11.61
N SER A 226 -17.25 -2.61 -11.50
CA SER A 226 -17.67 -3.55 -12.56
C SER A 226 -17.77 -2.85 -13.93
N THR A 227 -17.17 -3.48 -14.94
CA THR A 227 -17.22 -3.05 -16.35
C THR A 227 -18.47 -3.55 -17.07
N LEU A 228 -19.34 -4.32 -16.40
CA LEU A 228 -20.68 -4.67 -16.89
C LEU A 228 -21.54 -3.40 -16.98
N THR A 229 -21.45 -2.71 -18.12
CA THR A 229 -22.27 -1.54 -18.41
C THR A 229 -23.76 -1.88 -18.45
N ASN A 230 -24.52 -1.19 -17.59
CA ASN A 230 -25.85 -0.64 -17.82
C ASN A 230 -27.06 -1.58 -17.93
N HIS A 231 -27.63 -1.96 -16.78
CA HIS A 231 -29.06 -1.68 -16.61
C HIS A 231 -29.21 -0.29 -16.00
N ILE A 232 -29.71 0.66 -16.79
CA ILE A 232 -30.07 1.99 -16.30
C ILE A 232 -31.24 1.82 -15.33
N ALA A 233 -31.00 2.01 -14.03
CA ALA A 233 -32.08 2.40 -13.14
C ALA A 233 -32.44 3.87 -13.48
N VAL A 234 -33.55 4.06 -14.18
CA VAL A 234 -34.14 5.38 -14.39
C VAL A 234 -34.63 5.90 -13.05
N GLY A 235 -33.96 6.93 -12.52
CA GLY A 235 -34.49 7.76 -11.44
C GLY A 235 -33.55 7.89 -10.25
N GLY A 236 -32.77 8.97 -10.22
CA GLY A 236 -32.05 9.42 -9.03
C GLY A 236 -31.07 10.54 -9.38
N GLU A 237 -31.37 11.76 -8.95
CA GLU A 237 -30.44 12.90 -9.07
C GLU A 237 -29.17 12.61 -8.27
N LEU A 238 -28.02 12.67 -8.93
CA LEU A 238 -26.72 12.68 -8.26
C LEU A 238 -26.56 14.01 -7.54
N VAL A 239 -26.45 13.94 -6.21
CA VAL A 239 -26.07 15.06 -5.37
C VAL A 239 -24.68 15.53 -5.79
N ASN A 240 -24.60 16.80 -6.16
CA ASN A 240 -23.41 17.46 -6.66
C ASN A 240 -22.43 17.70 -5.50
N THR A 241 -21.54 16.74 -5.22
CA THR A 241 -20.42 16.92 -4.30
C THR A 241 -19.36 17.85 -4.91
N SER A 242 -19.58 19.14 -4.66
CA SER A 242 -18.61 20.20 -4.45
C SER A 242 -17.20 20.04 -5.03
N LYS A 243 -17.09 20.14 -6.37
CA LYS A 243 -15.84 20.57 -7.05
C LYS A 243 -15.24 21.85 -6.44
N ARG A 244 -16.06 22.66 -5.75
CA ARG A 244 -15.68 23.93 -5.14
C ARG A 244 -14.78 23.76 -3.91
N GLU A 245 -15.00 22.75 -3.08
CA GLU A 245 -14.15 22.53 -1.89
C GLU A 245 -12.79 21.92 -2.26
N ILE A 246 -12.74 21.03 -3.25
CA ILE A 246 -11.47 20.50 -3.78
C ILE A 246 -10.63 21.62 -4.39
N LEU A 247 -11.26 22.52 -5.16
CA LEU A 247 -10.56 23.66 -5.76
C LEU A 247 -10.05 24.66 -4.70
N LYS A 248 -10.80 24.89 -3.62
CA LYS A 248 -10.36 25.73 -2.49
C LYS A 248 -9.14 25.15 -1.78
N GLN A 249 -9.13 23.84 -1.50
CA GLN A 249 -7.97 23.19 -0.88
C GLN A 249 -6.72 23.26 -1.76
N PHE A 250 -6.88 23.13 -3.08
CA PHE A 250 -5.77 23.23 -4.02
C PHE A 250 -5.18 24.64 -4.09
N ILE A 251 -6.02 25.68 -4.16
CA ILE A 251 -5.60 27.09 -4.16
C ILE A 251 -4.89 27.46 -2.85
N TYR A 252 -5.39 26.97 -1.71
CA TYR A 252 -4.79 27.23 -0.40
C TYR A 252 -3.37 26.66 -0.29
N LYS A 253 -3.14 25.44 -0.80
CA LYS A 253 -1.80 24.83 -0.85
C LYS A 253 -0.83 25.63 -1.71
N ILE A 254 -1.23 26.09 -2.89
CA ILE A 254 -0.39 26.91 -3.77
C ILE A 254 0.02 28.22 -3.08
N LEU A 255 -0.90 28.85 -2.36
CA LEU A 255 -0.64 30.11 -1.66
C LEU A 255 0.43 29.95 -0.56
N ILE A 256 0.36 28.87 0.22
CA ILE A 256 1.36 28.57 1.26
C ILE A 256 2.75 28.37 0.65
N TYR A 257 2.85 27.63 -0.45
CA TYR A 257 4.12 27.41 -1.15
C TYR A 257 4.74 28.72 -1.65
N LEU A 258 3.94 29.62 -2.23
CA LEU A 258 4.38 30.92 -2.72
C LEU A 258 4.89 31.83 -1.60
N VAL A 259 4.19 31.90 -0.47
CA VAL A 259 4.61 32.70 0.69
C VAL A 259 5.92 32.18 1.27
N THR A 260 6.08 30.86 1.36
CA THR A 260 7.31 30.22 1.85
C THR A 260 8.48 30.50 0.92
N LEU A 261 8.29 30.42 -0.40
CA LEU A 261 9.32 30.73 -1.38
C LEU A 261 9.77 32.21 -1.30
N ILE A 262 8.82 33.15 -1.21
CA ILE A 262 9.11 34.58 -1.14
C ILE A 262 9.88 34.92 0.15
N THR A 263 9.46 34.35 1.28
CA THR A 263 10.15 34.58 2.56
C THR A 263 11.59 34.04 2.54
N CYS A 264 11.82 32.87 1.96
CA CYS A 264 13.18 32.35 1.73
C CYS A 264 14.03 33.30 0.88
N ILE A 265 13.50 33.83 -0.24
CA ILE A 265 14.23 34.76 -1.11
C ILE A 265 14.60 36.05 -0.37
N VAL A 266 13.68 36.61 0.41
CA VAL A 266 13.92 37.84 1.19
C VAL A 266 14.99 37.63 2.26
N VAL A 267 14.96 36.49 2.95
CA VAL A 267 15.96 36.14 3.96
C VAL A 267 17.34 35.99 3.33
N ILE A 268 17.44 35.27 2.20
CA ILE A 268 18.71 35.10 1.47
C ILE A 268 19.27 36.45 1.02
N LYS A 269 18.42 37.34 0.48
CA LYS A 269 18.85 38.67 0.01
C LYS A 269 19.36 39.59 1.14
N LYS A 270 18.89 39.40 2.38
CA LYS A 270 19.41 40.13 3.56
C LYS A 270 20.71 39.55 4.11
N LEU A 271 21.03 38.30 3.80
CA LEU A 271 22.23 37.60 4.28
C LEU A 271 23.45 37.76 3.36
N LEU A 272 23.21 38.01 2.07
CA LEU A 272 24.21 38.40 1.07
C LEU A 272 24.66 39.84 1.31
#